data_AF-A0A7X8H074-F1
#
_entry.id   AF-A0A7X8H074-F1
#
_cell.length_a   1.000
_cell.length_b   1.000
_cell.length_c   1.000
_cell.angle_alpha   90.00
_cell.angle_beta   90.00
_cell.angle_gamma   90.00
#
_symmetry.space_group_name_H-M   'P 1'
#
loop_
_entity.id
_entity.type
_entity.pdbx_description
1 polymer ?
#
loop_
_entity_poly.entity_id
_entity_poly.type
_entity_poly.pdbx_seq_one_letter_code
_entity_poly.pdbx_strand_id
1 'polypeptide(L)'
;MDYEYDNIMSLAKKHDLKKIMIMRNSWSNGNWCIVNKVVFKPDGKYGFAYGHIHYKDGNTSNGSIPCAGTYAWRVIKVLEDDLEVEYLPKKE
;
A
#
# COMPACT_ATOMS: atom_id res chain seq x y z
N MET A 1 2.65 19.57 -8.55
CA MET A 1 3.18 18.21 -8.26
C MET A 1 2.06 17.26 -8.60
N ASP A 2 2.11 16.67 -9.79
CA ASP A 2 1.12 15.69 -10.21
C ASP A 2 1.45 14.38 -9.50
N TYR A 3 0.75 14.11 -8.39
CA TYR A 3 0.86 12.83 -7.73
C TYR A 3 0.17 11.78 -8.58
N GLU A 4 0.91 10.74 -8.94
CA GLU A 4 0.32 9.57 -9.58
C GLU A 4 -0.47 8.78 -8.54
N TYR A 5 -1.79 8.71 -8.73
CA TYR A 5 -2.68 7.95 -7.87
C TYR A 5 -2.97 6.58 -8.47
N ASP A 6 -2.86 5.54 -7.65
CA ASP A 6 -3.16 4.17 -8.06
C ASP A 6 -3.58 3.33 -6.83
N ASN A 7 -3.78 2.04 -7.05
CA ASN A 7 -3.96 1.06 -5.99
C ASN A 7 -2.61 0.57 -5.45
N ILE A 8 -2.60 0.08 -4.21
CA ILE A 8 -1.35 -0.26 -3.50
C ILE A 8 -0.55 -1.35 -4.24
N MET A 9 -1.22 -2.31 -4.86
CA MET A 9 -0.58 -3.42 -5.59
C MET A 9 0.17 -2.90 -6.84
N SER A 10 -0.45 -2.00 -7.60
CA SER A 10 0.22 -1.35 -8.74
C SER A 10 1.39 -0.48 -8.29
N LEU A 11 1.24 0.30 -7.22
CA LEU A 11 2.32 1.13 -6.68
C LEU A 11 3.50 0.27 -6.23
N ALA A 12 3.23 -0.82 -5.49
CA ALA A 12 4.26 -1.75 -5.06
C ALA A 12 5.05 -2.33 -6.25
N LYS A 13 4.36 -2.75 -7.32
CA LYS A 13 5.01 -3.25 -8.54
C LYS A 13 5.85 -2.19 -9.26
N LYS A 14 5.35 -0.95 -9.34
CA LYS A 14 6.06 0.19 -9.98
C LYS A 14 7.35 0.58 -9.25
N HIS A 15 7.46 0.23 -7.98
CA HIS A 15 8.62 0.51 -7.13
C HIS A 15 9.35 -0.77 -6.73
N ASP A 16 9.45 -1.72 -7.67
CA ASP A 16 10.28 -2.93 -7.55
C ASP A 16 10.02 -3.77 -6.30
N LEU A 17 8.79 -3.73 -5.80
CA LEU A 17 8.37 -4.43 -4.58
C LEU A 17 9.21 -4.04 -3.34
N LYS A 18 9.66 -2.77 -3.31
CA LYS A 18 10.19 -2.14 -2.09
C LYS A 18 9.06 -1.73 -1.15
N LYS A 19 9.34 -1.67 0.15
CA LYS A 19 8.41 -1.06 1.12
C LYS A 19 8.16 0.39 0.70
N ILE A 20 6.90 0.78 0.67
CA ILE A 20 6.48 2.12 0.27
C ILE A 20 5.75 2.79 1.42
N MET A 21 6.10 4.05 1.66
CA MET A 21 5.33 4.96 2.47
C MET A 21 4.29 5.63 1.57
N ILE A 22 3.02 5.48 1.90
CA ILE A 22 1.90 5.93 1.08
C ILE A 22 0.93 6.80 1.87
N MET A 23 0.13 7.57 1.14
CA MET A 23 -0.99 8.32 1.70
C MET A 23 -2.18 8.24 0.77
N ARG A 24 -3.38 8.20 1.35
CA ARG A 24 -4.63 8.23 0.60
C ARG A 24 -5.06 9.68 0.34
N ASN A 25 -5.61 9.97 -0.85
CA ASN A 25 -6.04 11.33 -1.20
C ASN A 25 -7.06 11.91 -0.20
N SER A 26 -7.91 11.04 0.36
CA SER A 26 -9.01 11.45 1.22
C SER A 26 -8.58 11.59 2.68
N TRP A 27 -7.31 11.32 2.97
CA TRP A 27 -6.74 11.49 4.30
C TRP A 27 -6.17 12.88 4.44
N SER A 28 -6.37 13.48 5.62
CA SER A 28 -5.76 14.77 5.92
C SER A 28 -4.25 14.63 6.05
N ASN A 29 -3.53 15.75 5.86
CA ASN A 29 -2.08 15.77 6.04
C ASN A 29 -1.67 15.30 7.44
N GLY A 30 -0.62 14.48 7.50
CA GLY A 30 -0.13 13.86 8.73
C GLY A 30 -0.53 12.39 8.90
N ASN A 31 -1.49 11.88 8.11
CA ASN A 31 -1.79 10.44 8.07
C ASN A 31 -0.99 9.76 6.94
N TRP A 32 -0.39 8.61 7.23
CA TRP A 32 0.38 7.84 6.25
C TRP A 32 0.44 6.37 6.64
N CYS A 33 0.79 5.52 5.68
CA CYS A 33 1.03 4.10 5.92
C CYS A 33 2.42 3.70 5.41
N ILE A 34 3.07 2.76 6.07
CA ILE A 34 4.17 1.98 5.50
C ILE A 34 3.61 0.61 5.14
N VAL A 35 3.73 0.23 3.86
CA VAL A 35 3.32 -1.09 3.38
C VAL A 35 4.44 -2.09 3.63
N ASN A 36 4.17 -3.10 4.45
CA ASN A 36 5.13 -4.16 4.79
C ASN A 36 4.88 -5.44 4.00
N LYS A 37 3.61 -5.74 3.68
CA LYS A 37 3.21 -6.95 2.96
C LYS A 37 2.13 -6.62 1.93
N VAL A 38 2.18 -7.26 0.77
CA VAL A 38 1.06 -7.31 -0.18
C VAL A 38 0.72 -8.76 -0.53
N VAL A 39 -0.56 -9.01 -0.72
CA VAL A 39 -1.11 -10.30 -1.14
C VAL A 39 -1.83 -10.08 -2.46
N PHE A 40 -1.27 -10.56 -3.57
CA PHE A 40 -1.86 -10.43 -4.89
C PHE A 40 -2.96 -11.49 -5.08
N LYS A 41 -4.13 -11.03 -5.56
CA LYS A 41 -5.16 -11.92 -6.09
C LYS A 41 -4.70 -12.52 -7.42
N PRO A 42 -5.37 -13.58 -7.91
CA PRO A 42 -4.93 -14.27 -9.13
C PRO A 42 -4.96 -13.42 -10.41
N ASP A 43 -5.70 -12.31 -10.42
CA ASP A 43 -5.69 -11.33 -11.51
C ASP A 43 -4.39 -10.51 -11.56
N GLY A 44 -3.56 -10.57 -10.52
CA GLY A 44 -2.33 -9.79 -10.37
C GLY A 44 -2.52 -8.29 -10.27
N LYS A 45 -3.76 -7.79 -10.34
CA LYS A 45 -4.10 -6.36 -10.36
C LYS A 45 -4.60 -5.89 -9.01
N TYR A 46 -5.37 -6.72 -8.33
CA TYR A 46 -5.94 -6.41 -7.02
C TYR A 46 -5.33 -7.29 -5.94
N GLY A 47 -5.61 -6.95 -4.68
CA GLY A 47 -4.99 -7.61 -3.56
C GLY A 47 -5.36 -7.01 -2.23
N PHE A 48 -4.64 -7.48 -1.22
CA PHE A 48 -4.68 -6.97 0.13
C PHE A 48 -3.30 -6.39 0.47
N ALA A 49 -3.27 -5.38 1.32
CA ALA A 49 -2.03 -4.80 1.80
C ALA A 49 -2.05 -4.76 3.33
N TYR A 50 -0.88 -4.98 3.93
CA TYR A 50 -0.70 -4.95 5.36
C TYR A 50 0.54 -4.12 5.70
N GLY A 51 0.52 -3.50 6.86
CA GLY A 51 1.66 -2.72 7.32
C GLY A 51 1.34 -1.89 8.54
N HIS A 52 2.00 -0.75 8.61
CA HIS A 52 1.89 0.21 9.70
C HIS A 52 1.10 1.42 9.23
N ILE A 53 0.09 1.83 9.99
CA ILE A 53 -0.70 3.04 9.76
C ILE A 53 -0.37 4.01 10.88
N HIS A 54 -0.03 5.24 10.50
CA HIS A 54 0.16 6.36 11.41
C HIS A 54 -0.92 7.40 11.15
N TYR A 55 -1.63 7.77 12.21
CA TYR A 55 -2.67 8.79 12.18
C TYR A 55 -2.12 10.13 12.65
N LYS A 56 -2.71 11.22 12.16
CA LYS A 56 -2.29 12.59 12.46
C LYS A 56 -2.27 12.90 13.97
N ASP A 57 -3.12 12.26 14.75
CA ASP A 57 -3.22 12.42 16.20
C ASP A 57 -2.14 11.64 16.99
N GLY A 58 -1.21 10.97 16.28
CA GLY A 58 -0.14 10.16 16.86
C GLY A 58 -0.55 8.71 17.13
N ASN A 59 -1.83 8.34 16.94
CA ASN A 59 -2.24 6.96 17.06
C ASN A 59 -1.62 6.12 15.93
N THR A 60 -1.37 4.85 16.23
CA THR A 60 -0.84 3.91 15.24
C THR A 60 -1.65 2.62 15.22
N SER A 61 -1.64 1.95 14.07
CA SER A 61 -2.23 0.62 13.90
C SER A 61 -1.33 -0.24 13.04
N ASN A 62 -1.24 -1.54 13.36
CA ASN A 62 -0.54 -2.52 12.55
C ASN A 62 -1.54 -3.56 12.03
N GLY A 63 -1.39 -3.97 10.78
CA GLY A 63 -2.24 -4.98 10.17
C GLY A 63 -2.77 -4.54 8.82
N SER A 64 -4.03 -4.87 8.53
CA SER A 64 -4.66 -4.63 7.23
C SER A 64 -4.77 -3.13 6.93
N ILE A 65 -4.30 -2.73 5.75
CA ILE A 65 -4.50 -1.37 5.23
C ILE A 65 -5.83 -1.35 4.47
N PRO A 66 -6.85 -0.65 4.98
CA PRO A 66 -8.17 -0.65 4.37
C PRO A 66 -8.14 -0.02 2.98
N CYS A 67 -9.04 -0.42 2.09
CA CYS A 67 -9.15 0.14 0.73
C CYS A 67 -7.88 0.00 -0.13
N ALA A 68 -7.04 -1.01 0.10
CA ALA A 68 -5.80 -1.24 -0.65
C ALA A 68 -5.97 -1.30 -2.18
N GLY A 69 -7.12 -1.82 -2.65
CA GLY A 69 -7.45 -1.93 -4.08
C GLY A 69 -8.00 -0.67 -4.75
N THR A 70 -8.17 0.44 -4.02
CA THR A 70 -8.72 1.69 -4.58
C THR A 70 -7.64 2.54 -5.23
N TYR A 71 -7.95 3.27 -6.31
CA TYR A 71 -7.02 4.16 -7.03
C TYR A 71 -6.80 5.51 -6.33
N ALA A 72 -6.77 5.51 -5.00
CA ALA A 72 -6.72 6.72 -4.18
C ALA A 72 -5.40 6.87 -3.42
N TRP A 73 -4.43 5.98 -3.65
CA TRP A 73 -3.16 5.98 -2.96
C TRP A 73 -2.08 6.63 -3.81
N ARG A 74 -1.15 7.31 -3.14
CA ARG A 74 0.06 7.86 -3.75
C ARG A 74 1.26 7.49 -2.88
N VAL A 75 2.41 7.32 -3.52
CA VAL A 75 3.69 7.13 -2.81
C VAL A 75 4.21 8.48 -2.32
N ILE A 76 4.59 8.53 -1.05
CA ILE A 76 5.31 9.65 -0.43
C ILE A 76 6.81 9.38 -0.49
N LYS A 77 7.22 8.14 -0.19
CA LYS A 77 8.62 7.73 -0.12
C LYS A 77 8.75 6.23 -0.40
N VAL A 78 9.77 5.85 -1.17
CA VAL A 78 10.21 4.46 -1.31
C VAL A 78 11.28 4.19 -0.26
N LEU A 79 11.19 3.06 0.43
CA LEU A 79 12.14 2.64 1.47
C LEU A 79 13.11 1.58 0.90
N GLU A 80 14.22 1.36 1.58
CA GLU A 80 15.29 0.48 1.09
C GLU A 80 14.94 -1.02 1.21
N ASP A 81 14.17 -1.36 2.24
CA ASP A 81 13.73 -2.73 2.51
C ASP A 81 12.77 -3.26 1.45
N ASP A 82 12.86 -4.56 1.18
CA ASP A 82 11.86 -5.28 0.37
C ASP A 82 10.56 -5.50 1.14
N LEU A 83 9.44 -5.55 0.42
CA LEU A 83 8.14 -5.91 0.97
C LEU A 83 7.93 -7.43 0.94
N GLU A 84 7.16 -7.96 1.90
CA GLU A 84 6.73 -9.36 1.86
C GLU A 84 5.64 -9.55 0.81
N VAL A 85 5.85 -10.49 -0.12
CA VAL A 85 4.93 -10.73 -1.24
C VAL A 85 4.31 -12.12 -1.14
N GLU A 86 3.00 -12.19 -1.27
CA GLU A 86 2.25 -13.44 -1.38
C GLU A 86 1.35 -13.41 -2.63
N TYR A 87 1.19 -14.57 -3.28
CA TYR A 87 0.29 -14.73 -4.44
C TYR A 87 -0.76 -15.80 -4.11
N LEU A 88 -2.03 -15.40 -4.15
CA LEU A 88 -3.12 -16.34 -3.94
C LEU A 88 -3.28 -17.25 -5.16
N PRO A 89 -3.58 -18.55 -4.96
CA PRO A 89 -3.82 -19.47 -6.06
C PRO A 89 -5.10 -19.09 -6.83
N LYS A 90 -5.15 -19.39 -8.13
CA LYS A 90 -6.40 -19.37 -8.91
C LYS A 90 -7.34 -20.40 -8.29
N LYS A 91 -8.59 -20.01 -8.01
CA LYS A 91 -9.63 -20.99 -7.72
C LYS A 91 -9.95 -21.71 -9.04
N GLU A 92 -9.86 -23.03 -9.01
CA GLU A 92 -10.31 -23.93 -10.09
C GLU A 92 -11.81 -23.82 -10.34
#